data_AF-A0A536CM69-F1
#
_entry.id   AF-A0A536CM69-F1
#
_cell.length_a   1.000
_cell.length_b   1.000
_cell.length_c   1.000
_cell.angle_alpha   90.00
_cell.angle_beta   90.00
_cell.angle_gamma   90.00
#
_symmetry.space_group_name_H-M   'P 1'
#
loop_
_entity.id
_entity.type
_entity.pdbx_description
1 polymer ?
#
loop_
_entity_poly.entity_id
_entity_poly.type
_entity_poly.pdbx_seq_one_letter_code
_entity_poly.pdbx_strand_id
1 'polypeptide(L)'
;MRRLLLALTLIALVLGGGAAPAAADRWYAPAPVLGIVDAGRQPSAARQAGATWDRALFLWQLIQPNGPSDWALDSYLDQARLKPTLTSGIPIVGVVQGTPGWADGNWHDGASGVPTGLEYAVDDPRNIFGQFMLRLARTYKGRITTWVVWNEPDFLPGESGTWWTWSGNTADFYRLLKTAYRAVKSVDPSATVVFPATTYFADAVHGRELFLARVLKEANTVDPGAVSTPEADLAHRNQLPRLQRLHHA
;
A
#
# COMPACT_ATOMS: atom_id res chain seq x y z
N MET A 1 65.39 -8.20 -4.56
CA MET A 1 64.52 -7.87 -5.73
C MET A 1 63.13 -8.52 -5.66
N ARG A 2 62.97 -9.80 -5.29
CA ARG A 2 61.63 -10.43 -5.13
C ARG A 2 60.71 -9.80 -4.06
N ARG A 3 61.27 -9.21 -2.99
CA ARG A 3 60.47 -8.56 -1.93
C ARG A 3 59.94 -7.16 -2.29
N LEU A 4 60.54 -6.49 -3.28
CA LEU A 4 60.08 -5.16 -3.73
C LEU A 4 58.91 -5.25 -4.72
N LEU A 5 58.89 -6.30 -5.56
CA LEU A 5 57.82 -6.55 -6.54
C LEU A 5 56.50 -6.96 -5.87
N LEU A 6 56.56 -7.70 -4.76
CA LEU A 6 55.39 -8.06 -3.93
C LEU A 6 54.80 -6.85 -3.17
N ALA A 7 55.64 -5.90 -2.74
CA ALA A 7 55.18 -4.68 -2.07
C ALA A 7 54.41 -3.75 -3.03
N LEU A 8 54.84 -3.67 -4.30
CA LEU A 8 54.18 -2.84 -5.31
C LEU A 8 52.86 -3.47 -5.83
N THR A 9 52.70 -4.79 -5.79
CA THR A 9 51.42 -5.45 -6.14
C THR A 9 50.37 -5.32 -5.03
N LEU A 10 50.78 -5.28 -3.76
CA LEU A 10 49.85 -5.07 -2.64
C LEU A 10 49.34 -3.62 -2.55
N ILE A 11 50.15 -2.62 -2.92
CA ILE A 11 49.71 -1.22 -2.92
C ILE A 11 48.68 -0.94 -4.03
N ALA A 12 48.80 -1.60 -5.18
CA ALA A 12 47.81 -1.49 -6.26
C ALA A 12 46.45 -2.15 -5.91
N LEU A 13 46.43 -3.17 -5.04
CA LEU A 13 45.19 -3.82 -4.60
C LEU A 13 44.44 -3.03 -3.52
N VAL A 14 45.14 -2.19 -2.75
CA VAL A 14 44.54 -1.35 -1.70
C VAL A 14 43.94 -0.06 -2.26
N LEU A 15 44.39 0.40 -3.42
CA LEU A 15 43.87 1.63 -4.06
C LEU A 15 42.73 1.38 -5.06
N GLY A 16 42.43 0.13 -5.41
CA GLY A 16 41.32 -0.25 -6.32
C GLY A 16 40.01 -0.62 -5.63
N GLY A 17 40.03 -0.83 -4.31
CA GLY A 17 38.87 -1.23 -3.51
C GLY A 17 38.11 -0.03 -2.96
N GLY A 18 37.69 0.90 -3.82
CA GLY A 18 36.66 1.86 -3.44
C GLY A 18 35.42 1.06 -3.06
N ALA A 19 35.20 0.87 -1.75
CA ALA A 19 33.94 0.34 -1.26
C ALA A 19 32.86 1.24 -1.88
N ALA A 20 32.05 0.67 -2.77
CA ALA A 20 30.86 1.34 -3.23
C ALA A 20 30.15 1.85 -1.97
N PRO A 21 29.78 3.14 -1.91
CA PRO A 21 29.09 3.67 -0.75
C PRO A 21 27.95 2.71 -0.42
N ALA A 22 27.79 2.39 0.86
CA ALA A 22 26.66 1.62 1.35
C ALA A 22 25.43 2.08 0.57
N ALA A 23 24.87 1.18 -0.25
CA ALA A 23 23.82 1.56 -1.19
C ALA A 23 22.80 2.36 -0.39
N ALA A 24 22.63 3.63 -0.75
CA ALA A 24 21.66 4.51 -0.14
C ALA A 24 20.35 3.73 -0.02
N ASP A 25 19.66 3.92 1.11
CA ASP A 25 18.39 3.29 1.43
C ASP A 25 17.56 3.09 0.16
N ARG A 26 17.00 1.90 -0.09
CA ARG A 26 16.39 1.56 -1.39
C ARG A 26 15.17 2.42 -1.74
N TRP A 27 14.74 3.27 -0.80
CA TRP A 27 13.81 4.38 -1.01
C TRP A 27 14.43 5.62 -1.71
N TYR A 28 15.74 5.62 -1.96
CA TYR A 28 16.54 6.74 -2.47
C TYR A 28 17.52 6.28 -3.59
N ALA A 29 16.98 5.66 -4.66
CA ALA A 29 17.35 5.75 -6.10
C ALA A 29 17.02 4.46 -6.89
N PRO A 30 16.71 4.48 -8.22
CA PRO A 30 16.02 5.44 -9.09
C PRO A 30 14.60 4.90 -9.43
N ALA A 31 13.84 4.55 -8.38
CA ALA A 31 12.44 4.18 -8.45
C ALA A 31 11.57 5.45 -8.48
N PRO A 32 10.27 5.38 -8.84
CA PRO A 32 9.56 6.48 -9.47
C PRO A 32 9.45 7.69 -8.53
N VAL A 33 10.25 8.73 -8.81
CA VAL A 33 10.48 9.87 -7.89
C VAL A 33 9.25 10.79 -7.82
N LEU A 34 8.46 10.82 -8.90
CA LEU A 34 7.34 11.72 -9.05
C LEU A 34 6.11 10.95 -9.54
N GLY A 35 5.06 10.96 -8.73
CA GLY A 35 3.71 10.61 -9.17
C GLY A 35 2.91 11.85 -9.48
N ILE A 36 2.06 11.78 -10.49
CA ILE A 36 1.07 12.81 -10.77
C ILE A 36 -0.29 12.13 -10.73
N VAL A 37 -1.21 12.64 -9.90
CA VAL A 37 -2.59 12.16 -9.84
C VAL A 37 -3.33 12.62 -11.10
N ASP A 38 -4.11 11.73 -11.70
CA ASP A 38 -4.81 11.94 -12.97
C ASP A 38 -3.85 12.14 -14.18
N ALA A 39 -2.60 11.68 -14.08
CA ALA A 39 -1.61 11.79 -15.17
C ALA A 39 -2.12 11.23 -16.49
N GLY A 40 -2.90 10.15 -16.44
CA GLY A 40 -3.52 9.48 -17.57
C GLY A 40 -4.48 10.33 -18.40
N ARG A 41 -4.96 11.46 -17.88
CA ARG A 41 -5.74 12.43 -18.66
C ARG A 41 -4.87 13.20 -19.65
N GLN A 42 -3.58 13.35 -19.37
CA GLN A 42 -2.59 14.00 -20.24
C GLN A 42 -1.24 13.24 -20.18
N PRO A 43 -1.18 11.99 -20.66
CA PRO A 43 -0.05 11.10 -20.37
C PRO A 43 1.27 11.59 -20.97
N SER A 44 1.23 12.24 -22.14
CA SER A 44 2.43 12.83 -22.76
C SER A 44 3.00 13.98 -21.92
N ALA A 45 2.16 14.90 -21.45
CA ALA A 45 2.59 16.01 -20.61
C ALA A 45 3.10 15.51 -19.25
N ALA A 46 2.43 14.53 -18.65
CA ALA A 46 2.87 13.93 -17.40
C ALA A 46 4.26 13.29 -17.53
N ARG A 47 4.51 12.53 -18.61
CA ARG A 47 5.85 11.95 -18.88
C ARG A 47 6.92 13.02 -19.07
N GLN A 48 6.61 14.10 -19.80
CA GLN A 48 7.53 15.22 -19.98
C GLN A 48 7.84 15.93 -18.64
N ALA A 49 6.87 15.99 -17.73
CA ALA A 49 7.05 16.48 -16.36
C ALA A 49 7.81 15.50 -15.44
N GLY A 50 8.16 14.30 -15.92
CA GLY A 50 8.88 13.29 -15.15
C GLY A 50 7.98 12.37 -14.32
N ALA A 51 6.68 12.31 -14.61
CA ALA A 51 5.78 11.38 -13.94
C ALA A 51 6.19 9.93 -14.22
N THR A 52 6.21 9.15 -13.16
CA THR A 52 6.69 7.76 -13.14
C THR A 52 5.68 6.81 -12.51
N TRP A 53 4.63 7.35 -11.88
CA TRP A 53 3.40 6.63 -11.53
C TRP A 53 2.17 7.57 -11.58
N ASP A 54 0.98 6.98 -11.66
CA ASP A 54 -0.32 7.66 -11.55
C ASP A 54 -1.20 6.92 -10.52
N ARG A 55 -2.28 7.56 -10.08
CA ARG A 55 -3.24 7.05 -9.11
C ARG A 55 -4.59 6.86 -9.78
N ALA A 56 -5.18 5.67 -9.63
CA ALA A 56 -6.55 5.39 -10.09
C ALA A 56 -7.42 4.99 -8.91
N LEU A 57 -8.56 5.65 -8.76
CA LEU A 57 -9.54 5.32 -7.73
C LEU A 57 -10.43 4.17 -8.20
N PHE A 58 -10.76 3.25 -7.29
CA PHE A 58 -11.68 2.15 -7.47
C PHE A 58 -12.76 2.26 -6.38
N LEU A 59 -13.90 2.82 -6.78
CA LEU A 59 -15.05 3.03 -5.91
C LEU A 59 -15.91 1.77 -5.88
N TRP A 60 -15.82 1.00 -4.80
CA TRP A 60 -16.50 -0.29 -4.67
C TRP A 60 -18.01 -0.15 -4.81
N GLN A 61 -18.63 0.87 -4.21
CA GLN A 61 -20.04 1.18 -4.34
C GLN A 61 -20.50 1.47 -5.77
N LEU A 62 -19.60 1.90 -6.67
CA LEU A 62 -19.92 2.14 -8.08
C LEU A 62 -19.60 0.92 -8.95
N ILE A 63 -18.68 0.05 -8.52
CA ILE A 63 -18.36 -1.20 -9.19
C ILE A 63 -19.40 -2.28 -8.85
N GLN A 64 -19.94 -2.28 -7.64
CA GLN A 64 -20.99 -3.21 -7.17
C GLN A 64 -22.18 -2.44 -6.56
N PRO A 65 -23.01 -1.76 -7.37
CA PRO A 65 -24.05 -0.88 -6.83
C PRO A 65 -25.20 -1.59 -6.11
N ASN A 66 -25.64 -2.78 -6.58
CA ASN A 66 -26.87 -3.40 -6.07
C ASN A 66 -26.66 -4.71 -5.31
N GLY A 67 -25.50 -5.35 -5.42
CA GLY A 67 -25.25 -6.60 -4.72
C GLY A 67 -23.89 -7.23 -5.01
N PRO A 68 -23.56 -8.33 -4.32
CA PRO A 68 -22.25 -8.99 -4.42
C PRO A 68 -21.97 -9.63 -5.77
N SER A 69 -23.01 -9.92 -6.58
CA SER A 69 -22.88 -10.42 -7.94
C SER A 69 -22.52 -9.36 -8.97
N ASP A 70 -22.81 -8.09 -8.68
CA ASP A 70 -22.61 -6.99 -9.61
C ASP A 70 -21.13 -6.80 -9.95
N TRP A 71 -20.86 -6.33 -11.16
CA TRP A 71 -19.51 -5.96 -11.59
C TRP A 71 -19.55 -4.96 -12.74
N ALA A 72 -19.97 -3.75 -12.41
CA ALA A 72 -20.08 -2.63 -13.33
C ALA A 72 -18.71 -1.95 -13.61
N LEU A 73 -17.60 -2.71 -13.56
CA LEU A 73 -16.26 -2.16 -13.64
C LEU A 73 -16.06 -1.34 -14.92
N ASP A 74 -16.41 -1.86 -16.09
CA ASP A 74 -16.19 -1.15 -17.36
C ASP A 74 -17.00 0.15 -17.43
N SER A 75 -18.27 0.11 -17.03
CA SER A 75 -19.14 1.30 -16.93
C SER A 75 -18.59 2.32 -15.95
N TYR A 76 -18.09 1.87 -14.80
CA TYR A 76 -17.45 2.72 -13.81
C TYR A 76 -16.20 3.39 -14.37
N LEU A 77 -15.31 2.63 -15.04
CA LEU A 77 -14.08 3.17 -15.62
C LEU A 77 -14.36 4.21 -16.71
N ASP A 78 -15.44 4.06 -17.47
CA ASP A 78 -15.92 5.06 -18.43
C ASP A 78 -16.39 6.33 -17.72
N GLN A 79 -17.29 6.19 -16.75
CA GLN A 79 -17.86 7.33 -16.01
C GLN A 79 -16.79 8.11 -15.25
N ALA A 80 -15.87 7.40 -14.60
CA ALA A 80 -14.74 7.97 -13.86
C ALA A 80 -13.62 8.48 -14.79
N ARG A 81 -13.74 8.28 -16.11
CA ARG A 81 -12.74 8.63 -17.13
C ARG A 81 -11.35 8.04 -16.83
N LEU A 82 -11.33 6.80 -16.33
CA LEU A 82 -10.12 6.08 -15.93
C LEU A 82 -9.53 5.22 -17.04
N LYS A 83 -10.25 4.99 -18.14
CA LYS A 83 -9.71 4.23 -19.29
C LYS A 83 -8.38 4.81 -19.81
N PRO A 84 -8.24 6.14 -20.04
CA PRO A 84 -6.96 6.73 -20.46
C PRO A 84 -5.84 6.50 -19.45
N THR A 85 -6.14 6.57 -18.14
CA THR A 85 -5.18 6.27 -17.08
C THR A 85 -4.70 4.83 -17.15
N LEU A 86 -5.62 3.88 -17.21
CA LEU A 86 -5.29 2.45 -17.23
C LEU A 86 -4.57 2.00 -18.50
N THR A 87 -4.69 2.73 -19.61
CA THR A 87 -4.02 2.43 -20.89
C THR A 87 -2.83 3.34 -21.18
N SER A 88 -2.52 4.30 -20.31
CA SER A 88 -1.43 5.28 -20.50
C SER A 88 -0.03 4.66 -20.56
N GLY A 89 0.12 3.43 -20.05
CA GLY A 89 1.41 2.76 -19.83
C GLY A 89 2.25 3.41 -18.72
N ILE A 90 1.67 4.32 -17.93
CA ILE A 90 2.28 4.81 -16.69
C ILE A 90 1.90 3.80 -15.59
N PRO A 91 2.85 3.34 -14.75
CA PRO A 91 2.52 2.48 -13.61
C PRO A 91 1.42 3.07 -12.74
N ILE A 92 0.43 2.24 -12.37
CA ILE A 92 -0.75 2.68 -11.62
C ILE A 92 -0.68 2.22 -10.16
N VAL A 93 -0.95 3.15 -9.25
CA VAL A 93 -1.34 2.89 -7.86
C VAL A 93 -2.86 2.85 -7.78
N GLY A 94 -3.43 1.69 -7.49
CA GLY A 94 -4.87 1.54 -7.30
C GLY A 94 -5.29 1.94 -5.88
N VAL A 95 -6.25 2.85 -5.74
CA VAL A 95 -6.81 3.22 -4.44
C VAL A 95 -8.22 2.65 -4.35
N VAL A 96 -8.49 1.84 -3.32
CA VAL A 96 -9.79 1.19 -3.16
C VAL A 96 -10.54 1.82 -2.01
N GLN A 97 -11.80 2.25 -2.22
CA GLN A 97 -12.66 2.73 -1.14
C GLN A 97 -14.16 2.65 -1.49
N GLY A 98 -15.00 3.03 -0.54
CA GLY A 98 -16.42 3.32 -0.75
C GLY A 98 -17.31 2.10 -0.63
N THR A 99 -17.81 1.82 0.57
CA THR A 99 -18.65 0.64 0.85
C THR A 99 -20.01 0.79 0.15
N PRO A 100 -20.47 -0.20 -0.64
CA PRO A 100 -21.83 -0.17 -1.15
C PRO A 100 -22.84 -0.32 0.00
N GLY A 101 -23.99 0.36 -0.08
CA GLY A 101 -25.00 0.32 0.99
C GLY A 101 -25.54 -1.07 1.32
N TRP A 102 -25.45 -2.05 0.41
CA TRP A 102 -25.84 -3.44 0.67
C TRP A 102 -24.79 -4.24 1.46
N ALA A 103 -23.53 -3.76 1.54
CA ALA A 103 -22.42 -4.42 2.23
C ALA A 103 -22.14 -3.81 3.62
N ASP A 104 -22.74 -2.67 3.92
CA ASP A 104 -22.60 -1.93 5.17
C ASP A 104 -23.55 -2.48 6.25
N GLY A 105 -23.07 -2.53 7.49
CA GLY A 105 -23.90 -2.86 8.66
C GLY A 105 -24.84 -1.71 9.08
N ASN A 106 -24.61 -0.49 8.59
CA ASN A 106 -25.37 0.71 8.94
C ASN A 106 -25.57 1.66 7.75
N TRP A 107 -26.64 1.45 6.97
CA TRP A 107 -26.94 2.21 5.73
C TRP A 107 -26.86 3.75 5.84
N HIS A 108 -26.99 4.32 7.03
CA HIS A 108 -26.84 5.76 7.29
C HIS A 108 -25.45 6.31 6.98
N ASP A 109 -24.42 5.47 7.02
CA ASP A 109 -23.03 5.87 6.80
C ASP A 109 -22.67 5.96 5.30
N GLY A 110 -23.57 5.48 4.43
CA GLY A 110 -23.40 5.53 2.98
C GLY A 110 -22.10 4.88 2.52
N ALA A 111 -21.35 5.55 1.64
CA ALA A 111 -20.08 5.02 1.14
C ALA A 111 -18.97 4.94 2.20
N SER A 112 -19.19 5.53 3.38
CA SER A 112 -18.21 5.58 4.47
C SER A 112 -18.36 4.42 5.46
N GLY A 113 -19.41 3.60 5.30
CA GLY A 113 -19.75 2.51 6.19
C GLY A 113 -18.69 1.43 6.33
N VAL A 114 -18.72 0.74 7.47
CA VAL A 114 -17.85 -0.41 7.74
C VAL A 114 -18.44 -1.65 7.06
N PRO A 115 -17.70 -2.31 6.15
CA PRO A 115 -18.18 -3.54 5.53
C PRO A 115 -18.40 -4.65 6.56
N THR A 116 -19.47 -5.42 6.38
CA THR A 116 -19.75 -6.59 7.23
C THR A 116 -18.81 -7.76 6.92
N GLY A 117 -18.58 -8.60 7.94
CA GLY A 117 -17.87 -9.88 7.78
C GLY A 117 -16.35 -9.80 7.72
N LEU A 118 -15.74 -8.68 8.12
CA LEU A 118 -14.28 -8.50 8.17
C LEU A 118 -13.59 -9.42 9.20
N GLU A 119 -14.34 -10.06 10.09
CA GLU A 119 -13.88 -11.08 11.02
C GLU A 119 -13.64 -12.45 10.38
N TYR A 120 -14.25 -12.72 9.22
CA TYR A 120 -14.09 -14.00 8.53
C TYR A 120 -12.84 -14.03 7.64
N ALA A 121 -12.40 -15.23 7.27
CA ALA A 121 -11.33 -15.42 6.30
C ALA A 121 -11.63 -14.70 4.98
N VAL A 122 -10.59 -14.27 4.27
CA VAL A 122 -10.74 -13.40 3.09
C VAL A 122 -11.50 -14.05 1.93
N ASP A 123 -11.45 -15.38 1.83
CA ASP A 123 -12.15 -16.20 0.84
C ASP A 123 -13.48 -16.75 1.35
N ASP A 124 -13.85 -16.50 2.61
CA ASP A 124 -15.17 -16.81 3.15
C ASP A 124 -16.22 -15.93 2.45
N PRO A 125 -17.34 -16.49 1.95
CA PRO A 125 -18.40 -15.70 1.31
C PRO A 125 -19.01 -14.63 2.20
N ARG A 126 -18.89 -14.75 3.53
CA ARG A 126 -19.35 -13.75 4.49
C ARG A 126 -18.42 -12.54 4.57
N ASN A 127 -17.14 -12.66 4.19
CA ASN A 127 -16.23 -11.52 4.10
C ASN A 127 -16.45 -10.79 2.77
N ILE A 128 -17.47 -9.92 2.76
CA ILE A 128 -17.96 -9.28 1.54
C ILE A 128 -16.89 -8.39 0.87
N PHE A 129 -16.11 -7.65 1.66
CA PHE A 129 -14.99 -6.87 1.14
C PHE A 129 -13.84 -7.76 0.64
N GLY A 130 -13.59 -8.89 1.29
CA GLY A 130 -12.63 -9.91 0.87
C GLY A 130 -12.94 -10.46 -0.53
N GLN A 131 -14.21 -10.80 -0.78
CA GLN A 131 -14.67 -11.27 -2.09
C GLN A 131 -14.47 -10.21 -3.18
N PHE A 132 -14.81 -8.94 -2.88
CA PHE A 132 -14.57 -7.82 -3.80
C PHE A 132 -13.08 -7.67 -4.12
N MET A 133 -12.22 -7.62 -3.10
CA MET A 133 -10.77 -7.46 -3.27
C MET A 133 -10.13 -8.63 -4.02
N LEU A 134 -10.57 -9.87 -3.78
CA LEU A 134 -10.13 -11.04 -4.53
C LEU A 134 -10.47 -10.90 -6.02
N ARG A 135 -11.70 -10.49 -6.34
CA ARG A 135 -12.13 -10.27 -7.73
C ARG A 135 -11.33 -9.15 -8.38
N LEU A 136 -11.18 -8.01 -7.70
CA LEU A 136 -10.43 -6.85 -8.21
C LEU A 136 -8.95 -7.18 -8.44
N ALA A 137 -8.29 -7.82 -7.46
CA ALA A 137 -6.90 -8.23 -7.58
C ALA A 137 -6.70 -9.23 -8.73
N ARG A 138 -7.62 -10.18 -8.94
CA ARG A 138 -7.58 -11.11 -10.08
C ARG A 138 -7.73 -10.36 -11.40
N THR A 139 -8.66 -9.41 -11.47
CA THR A 139 -8.86 -8.59 -12.67
C THR A 139 -7.58 -7.83 -13.06
N TYR A 140 -6.86 -7.26 -12.09
CA TYR A 140 -5.69 -6.41 -12.36
C TYR A 140 -4.34 -7.06 -12.09
N LYS A 141 -4.28 -8.38 -11.86
CA LYS A 141 -3.03 -9.11 -11.60
C LYS A 141 -1.96 -8.80 -12.66
N GLY A 142 -0.76 -8.43 -12.20
CA GLY A 142 0.36 -8.04 -13.06
C GLY A 142 0.23 -6.69 -13.77
N ARG A 143 -0.94 -6.04 -13.73
CA ARG A 143 -1.18 -4.70 -14.31
C ARG A 143 -1.16 -3.60 -13.26
N ILE A 144 -1.70 -3.88 -12.08
CA ILE A 144 -1.62 -3.00 -10.90
C ILE A 144 -0.98 -3.81 -9.78
N THR A 145 0.23 -3.40 -9.41
CA THR A 145 1.04 -4.09 -8.40
C THR A 145 1.18 -3.28 -7.11
N THR A 146 0.54 -2.11 -7.00
CA THR A 146 0.51 -1.31 -5.76
C THR A 146 -0.92 -0.88 -5.46
N TRP A 147 -1.38 -1.18 -4.25
CA TRP A 147 -2.74 -0.93 -3.79
C TRP A 147 -2.74 -0.13 -2.50
N VAL A 148 -3.35 1.05 -2.51
CA VAL A 148 -3.66 1.82 -1.30
C VAL A 148 -5.05 1.42 -0.84
N VAL A 149 -5.18 1.03 0.42
CA VAL A 149 -6.46 0.62 0.99
C VAL A 149 -7.07 1.81 1.72
N TRP A 150 -8.19 2.28 1.18
CA TRP A 150 -8.93 3.46 1.61
C TRP A 150 -8.23 4.81 1.36
N ASN A 151 -9.00 5.89 1.48
CA ASN A 151 -8.49 7.26 1.43
C ASN A 151 -9.05 8.03 2.64
N GLU A 152 -8.17 8.62 3.43
CA GLU A 152 -8.47 9.54 4.54
C GLU A 152 -9.43 9.00 5.63
N PRO A 153 -9.21 7.78 6.14
CA PRO A 153 -10.05 7.22 7.21
C PRO A 153 -9.86 7.90 8.58
N ASP A 154 -8.90 8.83 8.69
CA ASP A 154 -8.59 9.57 9.90
C ASP A 154 -9.53 10.76 10.16
N PHE A 155 -10.33 11.16 9.17
CA PHE A 155 -11.43 12.10 9.38
C PHE A 155 -12.59 11.43 10.11
N LEU A 156 -12.96 11.97 11.28
CA LEU A 156 -14.16 11.53 11.96
C LEU A 156 -15.42 12.20 11.39
N PRO A 157 -16.61 11.57 11.54
CA PRO A 157 -17.86 12.18 11.14
C PRO A 157 -18.03 13.59 11.72
N GLY A 158 -18.32 14.56 10.83
CA GLY A 158 -18.50 15.97 11.19
C GLY A 158 -17.23 16.84 11.14
N GLU A 159 -16.02 16.28 11.05
CA GLU A 159 -14.77 17.06 11.02
C GLU A 159 -14.46 17.66 9.64
N SER A 160 -15.05 17.11 8.58
CA SER A 160 -14.87 17.55 7.19
C SER A 160 -16.20 17.90 6.51
N GLY A 161 -17.19 18.36 7.28
CA GLY A 161 -18.55 18.49 6.77
C GLY A 161 -19.10 17.11 6.46
N THR A 162 -19.55 16.86 5.22
CA THR A 162 -20.12 15.58 4.76
C THR A 162 -19.11 14.69 4.00
N TRP A 163 -17.80 14.99 4.09
CA TRP A 163 -16.77 14.39 3.24
C TRP A 163 -15.89 13.35 3.96
N TRP A 164 -16.25 12.90 5.17
CA TRP A 164 -15.54 11.80 5.82
C TRP A 164 -15.77 10.52 5.01
N THR A 165 -14.74 9.70 4.89
CA THR A 165 -14.77 8.50 4.06
C THR A 165 -14.87 7.22 4.88
N TRP A 166 -14.79 7.29 6.21
CA TRP A 166 -14.79 6.12 7.08
C TRP A 166 -15.58 6.40 8.36
N SER A 167 -16.54 5.54 8.69
CA SER A 167 -17.34 5.65 9.92
C SER A 167 -16.88 4.70 11.04
N GLY A 168 -15.98 3.76 10.73
CA GLY A 168 -15.49 2.77 11.68
C GLY A 168 -14.42 3.29 12.64
N ASN A 169 -14.12 2.47 13.65
CA ASN A 169 -12.97 2.73 14.53
C ASN A 169 -11.65 2.17 13.95
N THR A 170 -10.56 2.31 14.70
CA THR A 170 -9.22 1.85 14.30
C THR A 170 -9.09 0.34 14.23
N ALA A 171 -9.83 -0.42 15.06
CA ALA A 171 -9.85 -1.88 15.00
C ALA A 171 -10.60 -2.37 13.76
N ASP A 172 -11.70 -1.73 13.39
CA ASP A 172 -12.43 -2.01 12.15
C ASP A 172 -11.55 -1.73 10.94
N PHE A 173 -10.84 -0.60 10.95
CA PHE A 173 -9.91 -0.26 9.88
C PHE A 173 -8.76 -1.26 9.77
N TYR A 174 -8.22 -1.73 10.90
CA TYR A 174 -7.21 -2.79 10.90
C TYR A 174 -7.72 -4.06 10.21
N ARG A 175 -8.94 -4.52 10.52
CA ARG A 175 -9.53 -5.71 9.89
C ARG A 175 -9.77 -5.50 8.39
N LEU A 176 -10.19 -4.31 7.98
CA LEU A 176 -10.32 -3.92 6.57
C LEU A 176 -8.97 -4.03 5.84
N LEU A 177 -7.93 -3.41 6.40
CA LEU A 177 -6.57 -3.43 5.85
C LEU A 177 -6.01 -4.85 5.77
N LYS A 178 -6.18 -5.65 6.83
CA LYS A 178 -5.77 -7.06 6.89
C LYS A 178 -6.48 -7.89 5.81
N THR A 179 -7.78 -7.68 5.62
CA THR A 179 -8.58 -8.35 4.58
C THR A 179 -8.04 -8.03 3.19
N ALA A 180 -7.84 -6.75 2.86
CA ALA A 180 -7.27 -6.34 1.58
C ALA A 180 -5.85 -6.91 1.37
N TYR A 181 -5.00 -6.88 2.40
CA TYR A 181 -3.66 -7.46 2.36
C TYR A 181 -3.71 -8.95 1.99
N ARG A 182 -4.55 -9.74 2.68
CA ARG A 182 -4.67 -11.18 2.43
C ARG A 182 -5.23 -11.46 1.03
N ALA A 183 -6.22 -10.70 0.57
CA ALA A 183 -6.81 -10.85 -0.76
C ALA A 183 -5.75 -10.61 -1.84
N VAL A 184 -5.09 -9.45 -1.81
CA VAL A 184 -4.09 -9.06 -2.81
C VAL A 184 -2.93 -10.06 -2.80
N LYS A 185 -2.38 -10.40 -1.64
CA LYS A 185 -1.23 -11.32 -1.54
C LYS A 185 -1.55 -12.75 -1.96
N SER A 186 -2.79 -13.21 -1.79
CA SER A 186 -3.20 -14.54 -2.27
C SER A 186 -3.23 -14.64 -3.80
N VAL A 187 -3.47 -13.51 -4.49
CA VAL A 187 -3.57 -13.44 -5.95
C VAL A 187 -2.23 -13.08 -6.58
N ASP A 188 -1.54 -12.10 -6.00
CA ASP A 188 -0.25 -11.57 -6.41
C ASP A 188 0.65 -11.34 -5.18
N PRO A 189 1.48 -12.34 -4.81
CA PRO A 189 2.39 -12.21 -3.67
C PRO A 189 3.40 -11.06 -3.79
N SER A 190 3.70 -10.64 -5.03
CA SER A 190 4.66 -9.56 -5.32
C SER A 190 4.06 -8.17 -5.19
N ALA A 191 2.73 -8.04 -5.24
CA ALA A 191 2.05 -6.76 -5.14
C ALA A 191 2.24 -6.11 -3.76
N THR A 192 2.38 -4.79 -3.72
CA THR A 192 2.49 -3.99 -2.51
C THR A 192 1.10 -3.53 -2.06
N VAL A 193 0.83 -3.63 -0.76
CA VAL A 193 -0.35 -3.06 -0.12
C VAL A 193 0.11 -1.97 0.82
N VAL A 194 -0.44 -0.77 0.63
CA VAL A 194 -0.03 0.47 1.29
C VAL A 194 -1.12 0.89 2.26
N PHE A 195 -0.70 1.36 3.43
CA PHE A 195 -1.56 2.03 4.40
C PHE A 195 -2.31 3.19 3.72
N PRO A 196 -3.54 3.55 4.16
CA PRO A 196 -4.31 4.65 3.57
C PRO A 196 -3.50 5.94 3.50
N ALA A 197 -3.82 6.78 2.51
CA ALA A 197 -3.47 8.18 2.58
C ALA A 197 -4.24 8.81 3.76
N THR A 198 -3.55 9.22 4.81
CA THR A 198 -4.17 9.94 5.94
C THR A 198 -4.02 11.44 5.75
N THR A 199 -4.97 12.22 6.23
CA THR A 199 -4.85 13.69 6.19
C THR A 199 -3.76 14.22 7.09
N TYR A 200 -3.41 13.48 8.15
CA TYR A 200 -2.51 13.87 9.24
C TYR A 200 -3.06 15.02 10.10
N PHE A 201 -3.49 16.11 9.47
CA PHE A 201 -3.91 17.33 10.15
C PHE A 201 -5.16 17.15 10.99
N ALA A 202 -6.12 16.30 10.60
CA ALA A 202 -7.34 16.07 11.39
C ALA A 202 -7.00 15.63 12.83
N ASP A 203 -6.11 14.65 12.97
CA ASP A 203 -5.66 14.21 14.29
C ASP A 203 -4.78 15.26 14.98
N ALA A 204 -3.84 15.87 14.24
CA ALA A 204 -2.91 16.83 14.81
C ALA A 204 -3.60 18.06 15.42
N VAL A 205 -4.58 18.65 14.72
CA VAL A 205 -5.28 19.86 15.20
C VAL A 205 -6.20 19.58 16.39
N HIS A 206 -6.69 18.35 16.52
CA HIS A 206 -7.51 17.93 17.66
C HIS A 206 -6.68 17.31 18.80
N GLY A 207 -5.34 17.30 18.71
CA GLY A 207 -4.46 16.74 19.73
C GLY A 207 -4.61 15.22 19.90
N ARG A 208 -5.05 14.51 18.85
CA ARG A 208 -5.21 13.05 18.87
C ARG A 208 -3.91 12.36 18.51
N GLU A 209 -3.74 11.15 19.03
CA GLU A 209 -2.74 10.24 18.51
C GLU A 209 -3.02 9.96 17.03
N LEU A 210 -1.98 10.04 16.19
CA LEU A 210 -2.12 9.83 14.74
C LEU A 210 -2.73 8.47 14.43
N PHE A 211 -3.63 8.45 13.44
CA PHE A 211 -4.37 7.28 13.01
C PHE A 211 -3.48 6.05 12.77
N LEU A 212 -2.33 6.24 12.11
CA LEU A 212 -1.35 5.16 11.91
C LEU A 212 -0.92 4.52 13.24
N ALA A 213 -0.54 5.33 14.23
CA ALA A 213 -0.10 4.83 15.53
C ALA A 213 -1.21 4.07 16.25
N ARG A 214 -2.45 4.58 16.20
CA ARG A 214 -3.62 3.89 16.76
C ARG A 214 -3.88 2.54 16.07
N VAL A 215 -3.89 2.50 14.74
CA VAL A 215 -4.09 1.24 13.98
C VAL A 215 -2.96 0.23 14.24
N LEU A 216 -1.71 0.67 14.39
CA LEU A 216 -0.60 -0.22 14.76
C LEU A 216 -0.76 -0.82 16.16
N LYS A 217 -1.35 -0.08 17.11
CA LYS A 217 -1.69 -0.63 18.44
C LYS A 217 -2.79 -1.68 18.36
N GLU A 218 -3.81 -1.46 17.55
CA GLU A 218 -4.86 -2.46 17.27
C GLU A 218 -4.27 -3.72 16.66
N ALA A 219 -3.38 -3.55 15.66
CA ALA A 219 -2.70 -4.66 15.00
C ALA A 219 -1.92 -5.53 15.99
N ASN A 220 -1.17 -4.92 16.90
CA ASN A 220 -0.42 -5.64 17.94
C ASN A 220 -1.31 -6.35 18.96
N THR A 221 -2.52 -5.83 19.18
CA THR A 221 -3.48 -6.42 20.13
C THR A 221 -4.16 -7.64 19.51
N VAL A 222 -4.58 -7.54 18.25
CA VAL A 222 -5.33 -8.59 17.54
C VAL A 222 -4.41 -9.68 16.98
N ASP A 223 -3.24 -9.31 16.47
CA ASP A 223 -2.25 -10.21 15.86
C ASP A 223 -0.85 -9.91 16.41
N PRO A 224 -0.50 -10.43 17.60
CA PRO A 224 0.83 -10.24 18.18
C PRO A 224 1.94 -10.65 17.20
N GLY A 225 2.79 -9.69 16.80
CA GLY A 225 3.85 -9.88 15.78
C GLY A 225 3.52 -9.36 14.39
N ALA A 226 2.31 -8.82 14.16
CA ALA A 226 1.96 -8.13 12.91
C ALA A 226 2.73 -6.81 12.71
N VAL A 227 3.21 -6.20 13.80
CA VAL A 227 4.12 -5.05 13.76
C VAL A 227 5.49 -5.52 14.20
N SER A 228 6.49 -5.42 13.32
CA SER A 228 7.87 -5.58 13.76
C SER A 228 8.28 -4.32 14.52
N THR A 229 8.77 -4.50 15.75
CA THR A 229 9.52 -3.42 16.39
C THR A 229 10.83 -3.22 15.62
N PRO A 230 11.43 -2.02 15.62
CA PRO A 230 12.75 -1.81 15.03
C PRO A 230 13.79 -2.83 15.52
N GLU A 231 13.66 -3.28 16.77
CA GLU A 231 14.50 -4.31 17.40
C GLU A 231 14.23 -5.73 16.86
N ALA A 232 12.96 -6.09 16.59
CA ALA A 232 12.61 -7.35 15.95
C ALA A 232 13.09 -7.41 14.49
N ASP A 233 13.07 -6.27 13.79
CA ASP A 233 13.60 -6.13 12.43
C ASP A 233 15.14 -6.29 12.41
N LEU A 234 15.84 -5.74 13.42
CA LEU A 234 17.27 -5.95 13.63
C LEU A 234 17.61 -7.39 14.01
N ALA A 235 16.79 -8.04 14.83
CA ALA A 235 16.97 -9.45 15.21
C ALA A 235 16.77 -10.38 14.01
N HIS A 236 15.75 -10.13 13.17
CA HIS A 236 15.50 -10.91 11.96
C HIS A 236 16.62 -10.72 10.92
N ARG A 237 17.13 -9.49 10.76
CA ARG A 237 18.32 -9.21 9.93
C ARG A 237 19.59 -9.89 10.45
N ASN A 238 19.73 -10.07 11.76
CA ASN A 238 20.86 -10.74 12.40
C ASN A 238 20.77 -12.29 12.39
N GLN A 239 19.62 -12.87 12.04
CA GLN A 239 19.40 -14.32 11.92
C GLN A 239 19.71 -14.88 10.53
N LEU A 240 19.98 -14.03 9.53
CA LEU A 240 20.61 -14.45 8.28
C LEU A 240 22.06 -14.89 8.58
N PRO A 241 22.56 -15.99 7.98
CA PRO A 241 23.87 -16.54 8.34
C PRO A 241 24.94 -15.46 8.22
N ARG A 242 25.48 -15.05 9.38
CA ARG A 242 26.66 -14.20 9.47
C ARG A 242 27.79 -14.97 8.78
N LEU A 243 28.20 -14.51 7.61
CA LEU A 243 29.51 -14.88 7.07
C LEU A 243 30.53 -14.55 8.16
N GLN A 244 31.06 -15.60 8.78
CA GLN A 244 32.01 -15.52 9.87
C GLN A 244 33.22 -14.74 9.36
N ARG A 245 33.44 -13.54 9.92
CA ARG A 245 34.72 -12.85 9.81
C ARG A 245 35.73 -13.71 10.56
N LEU A 246 36.57 -14.42 9.81
CA LEU A 246 37.78 -15.03 10.33
C LEU A 246 38.64 -13.92 10.95
N HIS A 247 38.75 -13.97 12.27
CA HIS A 247 39.75 -13.26 13.04
C HIS A 247 41.13 -13.89 12.83
N HIS A 248 42.14 -13.12 13.23
CA HIS A 248 43.57 -13.42 13.33
C HIS A 248 44.34 -13.26 12.03
N ALA A 249 45.60 -12.80 12.04
CA ALA A 249 46.46 -12.11 13.00
C ALA A 249 47.71 -11.72 12.17
#